data_AF-A0A3S0VXR6-F1
#
_entry.id   AF-A0A3S0VXR6-F1
#
_cell.length_a   1.000
_cell.length_b   1.000
_cell.length_c   1.000
_cell.angle_alpha   90.00
_cell.angle_beta   90.00
_cell.angle_gamma   90.00
#
_symmetry.space_group_name_H-M   'P 1'
#
loop_
_entity.id
_entity.type
_entity.pdbx_description
1 polymer ?
#
loop_
_entity_poly.entity_id
_entity_poly.type
_entity_poly.pdbx_seq_one_letter_code
_entity_poly.pdbx_strand_id
1 'polypeptide(L)'
;MSSILNTAASGLSAFQSALSVIGNNITNSTTPGYSRQTIQLVPGITQKLGNGYIGTGVALSTVVRNADQFANYQVRNTYSVKSQFDTFYQQASQIDQLLSQNGVSLSSGMQDFFTAFNQMNSNPADPAARSTVMKQSQLLASQFNNLQLQLNDYQTNSMVQIQQSVNQVNSLTTNIASLNKQLLAAPNSPDLLDQRDSLIQQLSQYMDVNVVNQENGTVSVNLSDGTSLVSGPQKMDLSVGAVRSTTFGTQIFLGENNINSVFNSGSIKGLLDFESNVVGKTSQIIGQMAIGLAQSFNEQ
;
A
#
# COMPACT_ATOMS: atom_id res chain seq x y z
N MET A 1 -13.46 45.62 43.08
CA MET A 1 -12.02 45.47 42.74
C MET A 1 -11.63 44.03 42.38
N SER A 2 -12.17 42.99 43.06
CA SER A 2 -11.91 41.58 42.74
C SER A 2 -12.23 41.16 41.29
N SER A 3 -13.29 41.71 40.68
CA SER A 3 -13.70 41.38 39.31
C SER A 3 -12.72 41.85 38.22
N ILE A 4 -12.06 43.00 38.39
CA ILE A 4 -11.11 43.53 37.39
C ILE A 4 -9.78 42.75 37.43
N LEU A 5 -9.32 42.39 38.64
CA LEU A 5 -8.12 41.58 38.83
C LEU A 5 -8.32 40.16 38.32
N ASN A 6 -9.49 39.55 38.53
CA ASN A 6 -9.82 38.25 37.97
C ASN A 6 -9.90 38.26 36.43
N THR A 7 -10.43 39.34 35.85
CA THR A 7 -10.47 39.52 34.39
C THR A 7 -9.07 39.70 33.80
N ALA A 8 -8.20 40.48 34.46
CA ALA A 8 -6.81 40.65 34.03
C ALA A 8 -6.00 39.34 34.17
N ALA A 9 -6.18 38.61 35.28
CA ALA A 9 -5.52 37.33 35.51
C ALA A 9 -5.95 36.25 34.50
N SER A 10 -7.25 36.16 34.20
CA SER A 10 -7.76 35.21 33.20
C SER A 10 -7.29 35.56 31.78
N GLY A 11 -7.23 36.86 31.44
CA GLY A 11 -6.62 37.34 30.21
C GLY A 11 -5.14 36.96 30.08
N LEU A 12 -4.33 37.18 31.12
CA LEU A 12 -2.91 36.84 31.10
C LEU A 12 -2.69 35.33 30.96
N SER A 13 -3.46 34.51 31.67
CA SER A 13 -3.40 33.05 31.56
C SER A 13 -3.77 32.57 30.14
N ALA A 14 -4.81 33.15 29.54
CA ALA A 14 -5.20 32.84 28.17
C ALA A 14 -4.11 33.19 27.15
N PHE A 15 -3.46 34.35 27.28
CA PHE A 15 -2.34 34.74 26.41
C PHE A 15 -1.10 33.86 26.64
N GLN A 16 -0.81 33.44 27.88
CA GLN A 16 0.26 32.49 28.17
C GLN A 16 0.03 31.16 27.45
N SER A 17 -1.18 30.60 27.54
CA SER A 17 -1.54 29.38 26.80
C SER A 17 -1.49 29.58 25.28
N ALA A 18 -1.92 30.74 24.77
CA ALA A 18 -1.82 31.07 23.35
C ALA A 18 -0.35 31.10 22.88
N LEU A 19 0.54 31.70 23.65
CA LEU A 19 1.98 31.72 23.36
C LEU A 19 2.60 30.32 23.44
N SER A 20 2.15 29.46 24.35
CA SER A 20 2.58 28.05 24.38
C SER A 20 2.15 27.29 23.13
N VAL A 21 0.92 27.48 22.65
CA VAL A 21 0.44 26.89 21.38
C VAL A 21 1.22 27.43 20.18
N ILE A 22 1.51 28.74 20.15
CA ILE A 22 2.38 29.33 19.12
C ILE A 22 3.78 28.72 19.16
N GLY A 23 4.37 28.59 20.35
CA GLY A 23 5.67 27.94 20.55
C GLY A 23 5.68 26.51 20.03
N ASN A 24 4.68 25.71 20.38
CA ASN A 24 4.52 24.34 19.89
C ASN A 24 4.38 24.27 18.37
N ASN A 25 3.63 25.19 17.76
CA ASN A 25 3.49 25.26 16.31
C ASN A 25 4.83 25.60 15.63
N ILE A 26 5.61 26.52 16.20
CA ILE A 26 6.92 26.91 15.64
C ILE A 26 7.89 25.74 15.71
N THR A 27 8.00 25.08 16.87
CA THR A 27 8.93 23.98 17.07
C THR A 27 8.58 22.75 16.24
N ASN A 28 7.29 22.51 15.97
CA ASN A 28 6.83 21.37 15.16
C ASN A 28 6.51 21.73 13.70
N SER A 29 6.85 22.95 13.25
CA SER A 29 6.53 23.42 11.90
C SER A 29 7.14 22.54 10.79
N THR A 30 8.25 21.86 11.08
CA THR A 30 8.93 20.94 10.16
C THR A 30 8.67 19.46 10.47
N THR A 31 7.86 19.14 11.49
CA THR A 31 7.57 17.76 11.88
C THR A 31 6.53 17.17 10.90
N PRO A 32 6.85 16.11 10.15
CA PRO A 32 5.89 15.51 9.23
C PRO A 32 4.62 15.03 9.94
N GLY A 33 3.47 15.38 9.38
CA GLY A 33 2.16 15.00 9.94
C GLY A 33 1.65 15.92 11.06
N TYR A 34 2.41 16.94 11.49
CA TYR A 34 1.94 17.91 12.46
C TYR A 34 0.89 18.86 11.85
N SER A 35 -0.23 19.05 12.53
CA SER A 35 -1.26 20.02 12.16
C SER A 35 -1.15 21.29 12.99
N ARG A 36 -1.29 22.46 12.36
CA ARG A 36 -1.25 23.74 13.08
C ARG A 36 -2.40 23.80 14.07
N GLN A 37 -2.09 24.03 15.33
CA GLN A 37 -3.06 24.13 16.41
C GLN A 37 -3.51 25.58 16.62
N THR A 38 -4.77 25.80 16.96
CA THR A 38 -5.34 27.11 17.29
C THR A 38 -6.11 27.03 18.60
N ILE A 39 -5.84 27.99 19.47
CA ILE A 39 -6.53 28.12 20.75
C ILE A 39 -7.92 28.73 20.53
N GLN A 40 -8.94 28.09 21.08
CA GLN A 40 -10.30 28.62 21.11
C GLN A 40 -10.57 29.20 22.50
N LEU A 41 -10.76 30.51 22.55
CA LEU A 41 -11.10 31.25 23.76
C LEU A 41 -12.61 31.52 23.78
N VAL A 42 -13.22 31.39 24.95
CA VAL A 42 -14.64 31.70 25.18
C VAL A 42 -14.80 32.70 26.32
N PRO A 43 -15.86 33.54 26.32
CA PRO A 43 -16.15 34.39 27.46
C PRO A 43 -16.28 33.55 28.74
N GLY A 44 -15.70 34.03 29.84
CA GLY A 44 -15.89 33.43 31.15
C GLY A 44 -17.36 33.51 31.58
N ILE A 45 -17.81 32.53 32.38
CA ILE A 45 -19.20 32.45 32.86
C ILE A 45 -19.57 33.74 33.59
N THR A 46 -20.61 34.44 33.12
CA THR A 46 -21.08 35.69 33.73
C THR A 46 -21.60 35.46 35.16
N GLN A 47 -21.23 36.35 36.08
CA GLN A 47 -21.75 36.36 37.45
C GLN A 47 -22.88 37.38 37.60
N LYS A 48 -23.93 37.00 38.33
CA LYS A 48 -25.06 37.90 38.64
C LYS A 48 -24.65 38.85 39.75
N LEU A 49 -24.81 40.16 39.54
CA LEU A 49 -24.52 41.20 40.51
C LEU A 49 -25.69 42.19 40.55
N GLY A 50 -26.46 42.17 41.63
CA GLY A 50 -27.70 42.97 41.75
C GLY A 50 -28.72 42.63 40.66
N ASN A 51 -29.15 43.64 39.90
CA ASN A 51 -30.09 43.51 38.77
C ASN A 51 -29.40 43.24 37.42
N GLY A 52 -28.08 43.02 37.38
CA GLY A 52 -27.31 42.82 36.13
C GLY A 52 -26.40 41.59 36.15
N TYR A 53 -25.74 41.37 35.02
CA TYR A 53 -24.71 40.33 34.83
C TYR A 53 -23.38 40.99 34.48
N ILE A 54 -22.29 40.50 35.05
CA ILE A 54 -20.93 40.95 34.74
C ILE A 54 -20.09 39.78 34.23
N GLY A 55 -19.29 40.03 33.19
CA GLY A 55 -18.37 39.03 32.65
C GLY A 55 -17.22 38.72 33.62
N THR A 56 -16.70 37.49 33.57
CA THR A 56 -15.57 37.04 34.40
C THR A 56 -14.24 36.97 33.63
N GLY A 57 -14.19 37.62 32.46
CA GLY A 57 -13.03 37.63 31.56
C GLY A 57 -13.12 36.55 30.49
N VAL A 58 -12.03 35.82 30.27
CA VAL A 58 -11.92 34.81 29.20
C VAL A 58 -11.47 33.47 29.78
N ALA A 59 -11.96 32.38 29.20
CA ALA A 59 -11.52 31.03 29.52
C ALA A 59 -11.04 30.31 28.25
N LEU A 60 -10.05 29.44 28.42
CA LEU A 60 -9.64 28.51 27.37
C LEU A 60 -10.72 27.44 27.22
N SER A 61 -11.32 27.33 26.05
CA SER A 61 -12.30 26.29 25.76
C SER A 61 -11.60 25.01 25.32
N THR A 62 -10.79 25.09 24.26
CA THR A 62 -10.06 23.95 23.72
C THR A 62 -8.93 24.40 22.80
N VAL A 63 -8.08 23.46 22.40
CA VAL A 63 -7.12 23.62 21.31
C VAL A 63 -7.59 22.75 20.15
N VAL A 64 -7.86 23.37 19.01
CA VAL A 64 -8.30 22.68 17.80
C VAL A 64 -7.17 22.58 16.80
N ARG A 65 -7.13 21.49 16.02
CA ARG A 65 -6.27 21.43 14.84
C ARG A 65 -6.87 22.20 13.67
N ASN A 66 -6.01 22.76 12.84
CA ASN A 66 -6.37 23.21 11.50
C ASN A 66 -5.94 22.11 10.52
N ALA A 67 -6.89 21.25 10.13
CA ALA A 67 -6.66 20.24 9.10
C ALA A 67 -7.85 20.18 8.14
N ASP A 68 -7.54 20.05 6.86
CA ASP A 68 -8.52 19.88 5.80
C ASP A 68 -8.70 18.37 5.53
N GLN A 69 -9.85 17.84 5.94
CA GLN A 69 -10.18 16.43 5.77
C GLN A 69 -10.31 16.04 4.30
N PHE A 70 -10.78 16.95 3.43
CA PHE A 70 -10.88 16.69 2.00
C PHE A 70 -9.49 16.64 1.36
N ALA A 71 -8.60 17.58 1.69
CA ALA A 71 -7.22 17.56 1.22
C ALA A 71 -6.50 16.28 1.67
N ASN A 72 -6.66 15.88 2.94
CA ASN A 72 -6.08 14.64 3.46
C ASN A 72 -6.59 13.40 2.71
N TYR A 73 -7.89 13.36 2.41
CA TYR A 73 -8.48 12.29 1.60
C TYR A 73 -7.89 12.24 0.18
N GLN A 74 -7.77 13.38 -0.50
CA GLN A 74 -7.16 13.47 -1.83
C GLN A 74 -5.69 13.03 -1.84
N VAL A 75 -4.92 13.43 -0.82
CA VAL A 75 -3.52 13.00 -0.64
C VAL A 75 -3.46 11.48 -0.49
N ARG A 76 -4.26 10.88 0.40
CA ARG A 76 -4.29 9.42 0.62
C ARG A 76 -4.62 8.65 -0.66
N ASN A 77 -5.64 9.09 -1.40
CA ASN A 77 -6.00 8.48 -2.69
C ASN A 77 -4.86 8.57 -3.71
N THR A 78 -4.25 9.75 -3.83
CA THR A 78 -3.14 9.97 -4.78
C THR A 78 -1.92 9.13 -4.42
N TYR A 79 -1.58 9.05 -3.12
CA TYR A 79 -0.49 8.20 -2.64
C TYR A 79 -0.75 6.73 -2.93
N SER A 80 -1.96 6.25 -2.70
CA SER A 80 -2.33 4.86 -2.98
C SER A 80 -2.16 4.51 -4.46
N VAL A 81 -2.66 5.35 -5.36
CA VAL A 81 -2.52 5.16 -6.81
C VAL A 81 -1.06 5.26 -7.24
N LYS A 82 -0.31 6.24 -6.72
CA LYS A 82 1.13 6.37 -6.98
C LYS A 82 1.89 5.11 -6.56
N SER A 83 1.66 4.62 -5.34
CA SER A 83 2.31 3.42 -4.81
C SER A 83 1.99 2.18 -5.66
N GLN A 84 0.76 2.03 -6.15
CA GLN A 84 0.41 0.95 -7.08
C GLN A 84 1.30 0.97 -8.33
N PHE A 85 1.33 2.09 -9.03
CA PHE A 85 2.05 2.18 -10.31
C PHE A 85 3.57 2.16 -10.15
N ASP A 86 4.10 2.79 -9.10
CA ASP A 86 5.53 2.73 -8.80
C ASP A 86 5.96 1.28 -8.53
N THR A 87 5.23 0.55 -7.68
CA THR A 87 5.53 -0.85 -7.36
C THR A 87 5.37 -1.74 -8.59
N PHE A 88 4.28 -1.59 -9.35
CA PHE A 88 4.07 -2.34 -10.58
C PHE A 88 5.22 -2.12 -11.58
N TYR A 89 5.59 -0.86 -11.82
CA TYR A 89 6.68 -0.50 -12.74
C TYR A 89 8.01 -1.11 -12.31
N GLN A 90 8.37 -1.01 -11.02
CA GLN A 90 9.61 -1.56 -10.48
C GLN A 90 9.73 -3.08 -10.66
N GLN A 91 8.61 -3.82 -10.55
CA GLN A 91 8.61 -5.27 -10.78
C GLN A 91 8.59 -5.59 -12.27
N ALA A 92 7.72 -4.94 -13.04
CA ALA A 92 7.58 -5.17 -14.48
C ALA A 92 8.88 -4.87 -15.25
N SER A 93 9.64 -3.84 -14.85
CA SER A 93 10.93 -3.52 -15.47
C SER A 93 11.96 -4.62 -15.32
N GLN A 94 11.87 -5.46 -14.28
CA GLN A 94 12.79 -6.59 -14.10
C GLN A 94 12.51 -7.69 -15.13
N ILE A 95 11.24 -7.94 -15.44
CA ILE A 95 10.84 -8.87 -16.51
C ILE A 95 11.22 -8.33 -17.88
N ASP A 96 11.02 -7.04 -18.13
CA ASP A 96 11.46 -6.39 -19.37
C ASP A 96 12.98 -6.54 -19.58
N GLN A 97 13.78 -6.31 -18.53
CA GLN A 97 15.23 -6.55 -18.55
C GLN A 97 15.58 -8.02 -18.81
N LEU A 98 14.85 -8.96 -18.20
CA LEU A 98 15.07 -10.38 -18.43
C LEU A 98 14.84 -10.76 -19.90
N LEU A 99 13.72 -10.30 -20.48
CA LEU A 99 13.32 -10.65 -21.85
C LEU A 99 14.16 -9.92 -22.91
N SER A 100 14.69 -8.75 -22.58
CA SER A 100 15.53 -7.95 -23.48
C SER A 100 17.01 -8.36 -23.49
N GLN A 101 17.43 -9.27 -22.60
CA GLN A 101 18.84 -9.67 -22.50
C GLN A 101 19.28 -10.51 -23.72
N ASN A 102 20.23 -9.97 -24.48
CA ASN A 102 20.84 -10.65 -25.63
C ASN A 102 21.43 -12.01 -25.22
N GLY A 103 21.10 -13.07 -25.97
CA GLY A 103 21.54 -14.45 -25.68
C GLY A 103 20.61 -15.27 -24.77
N VAL A 104 19.64 -14.63 -24.10
CA VAL A 104 18.55 -15.31 -23.35
C VAL A 104 17.24 -15.31 -24.15
N SER A 105 17.19 -14.54 -25.25
CA SER A 105 16.03 -14.48 -26.14
C SER A 105 15.73 -15.83 -26.79
N LEU A 106 14.51 -16.34 -26.57
CA LEU A 106 13.98 -17.54 -27.23
C LEU A 106 14.10 -17.46 -28.76
N SER A 107 14.01 -16.26 -29.34
CA SER A 107 14.13 -16.05 -30.79
C SER A 107 15.47 -16.51 -31.35
N SER A 108 16.59 -16.28 -30.65
CA SER A 108 17.90 -16.76 -31.11
C SER A 108 18.01 -18.27 -30.97
N GLY A 109 17.52 -18.85 -29.86
CA GLY A 109 17.50 -20.30 -29.69
C GLY A 109 16.70 -21.03 -30.76
N MET A 110 15.53 -20.47 -31.14
CA MET A 110 14.72 -20.99 -32.25
C MET A 110 15.42 -20.85 -33.59
N GLN A 111 16.05 -19.70 -33.87
CA GLN A 111 16.81 -19.49 -35.10
C GLN A 111 17.95 -20.50 -35.24
N ASP A 112 18.71 -20.73 -34.17
CA ASP A 112 19.81 -21.70 -34.15
C ASP A 112 19.28 -23.12 -34.37
N PHE A 113 18.16 -23.49 -33.74
CA PHE A 113 17.51 -24.80 -33.92
C PHE A 113 17.11 -25.04 -35.37
N PHE A 114 16.39 -24.11 -36.00
CA PHE A 114 15.99 -24.24 -37.40
C PHE A 114 17.18 -24.18 -38.36
N THR A 115 18.23 -23.43 -38.02
CA THR A 115 19.47 -23.39 -38.81
C THR A 115 20.18 -24.75 -38.78
N ALA A 116 20.33 -25.36 -37.60
CA ALA A 116 20.88 -26.70 -37.45
C ALA A 116 20.04 -27.75 -38.20
N PHE A 117 18.71 -27.64 -38.13
CA PHE A 117 17.80 -28.55 -38.81
C PHE A 117 17.93 -28.45 -40.35
N ASN A 118 18.02 -27.24 -40.90
CA ASN A 118 18.25 -27.03 -42.33
C ASN A 118 19.61 -27.59 -42.81
N GLN A 119 20.65 -27.49 -41.98
CA GLN A 119 21.95 -28.09 -42.27
C GLN A 119 21.87 -29.63 -42.31
N MET A 120 21.18 -30.25 -41.34
CA MET A 120 20.92 -31.70 -41.35
C MET A 120 20.11 -32.13 -42.57
N ASN A 121 19.10 -31.35 -42.97
CA ASN A 121 18.30 -31.65 -44.17
C ASN A 121 19.14 -31.64 -45.45
N SER A 122 20.17 -30.79 -45.51
CA SER A 122 21.09 -30.72 -46.66
C SER A 122 22.04 -31.93 -46.73
N ASN A 123 22.35 -32.58 -45.61
CA ASN A 123 23.15 -33.80 -45.56
C ASN A 123 22.67 -34.78 -44.46
N PRO A 124 21.58 -35.54 -44.68
CA PRO A 124 20.95 -36.36 -43.65
C PRO A 124 21.79 -37.55 -43.18
N ALA A 125 22.79 -37.97 -43.97
CA ALA A 125 23.64 -39.10 -43.66
C ALA A 125 24.82 -38.75 -42.73
N ASP A 126 25.11 -37.45 -42.54
CA ASP A 126 26.21 -36.98 -41.71
C ASP A 126 25.86 -37.09 -40.20
N PRO A 127 26.56 -37.94 -39.43
CA PRO A 127 26.35 -38.05 -37.99
C PRO A 127 26.62 -36.75 -37.23
N ALA A 128 27.55 -35.91 -37.71
CA ALA A 128 27.87 -34.63 -37.07
C ALA A 128 26.68 -33.65 -37.17
N ALA A 129 26.05 -33.57 -38.35
CA ALA A 129 24.87 -32.73 -38.54
C ALA A 129 23.69 -33.17 -37.64
N ARG A 130 23.45 -34.47 -37.51
CA ARG A 130 22.43 -35.02 -36.58
C ARG A 130 22.74 -34.69 -35.11
N SER A 131 24.02 -34.80 -34.72
CA SER A 131 24.47 -34.45 -33.36
C SER A 131 24.27 -32.96 -33.05
N THR A 132 24.56 -32.09 -34.01
CA THR A 132 24.32 -30.64 -33.87
C THR A 132 22.84 -30.33 -33.68
N VAL A 133 21.93 -30.93 -34.44
CA VAL A 133 20.48 -30.76 -34.25
C VAL A 133 20.07 -31.18 -32.84
N MET A 134 20.48 -32.36 -32.38
CA MET A 134 20.12 -32.85 -31.04
C MET A 134 20.62 -31.91 -29.93
N LYS A 135 21.85 -31.40 -30.05
CA LYS A 135 22.40 -30.43 -29.11
C LYS A 135 21.60 -29.13 -29.12
N GLN A 136 21.23 -28.63 -30.29
CA GLN A 136 20.48 -27.38 -30.38
C GLN A 136 19.03 -27.51 -29.89
N SER A 137 18.39 -28.66 -30.10
CA SER A 137 17.10 -29.00 -29.49
C SER A 137 17.17 -28.97 -27.96
N GLN A 138 18.21 -29.58 -27.39
CA GLN A 138 18.42 -29.59 -25.94
C GLN A 138 18.63 -28.17 -25.40
N LEU A 139 19.46 -27.36 -26.08
CA LEU A 139 19.68 -25.96 -25.69
C LEU A 139 18.40 -25.14 -25.73
N LEU A 140 17.58 -25.27 -26.78
CA LEU A 140 16.30 -24.59 -26.89
C LEU A 140 15.33 -25.02 -25.78
N ALA A 141 15.20 -26.32 -25.52
CA ALA A 141 14.38 -26.83 -24.43
C ALA A 141 14.87 -26.31 -23.06
N SER A 142 16.18 -26.27 -22.82
CA SER A 142 16.75 -25.69 -21.61
C SER A 142 16.46 -24.20 -21.48
N GLN A 143 16.48 -23.42 -22.57
CA GLN A 143 16.13 -21.99 -22.55
C GLN A 143 14.66 -21.77 -22.13
N PHE A 144 13.72 -22.53 -22.70
CA PHE A 144 12.31 -22.48 -22.28
C PHE A 144 12.14 -22.77 -20.78
N ASN A 145 12.78 -23.85 -20.29
CA ASN A 145 12.71 -24.22 -18.88
C ASN A 145 13.35 -23.17 -17.96
N ASN A 146 14.52 -22.65 -18.32
CA ASN A 146 15.21 -21.63 -17.53
C ASN A 146 14.38 -20.34 -17.41
N LEU A 147 13.77 -19.90 -18.51
CA LEU A 147 12.91 -18.72 -18.48
C LEU A 147 11.68 -18.93 -17.59
N GLN A 148 11.06 -20.12 -17.62
CA GLN A 148 9.98 -20.47 -16.72
C GLN A 148 10.42 -20.47 -15.25
N LEU A 149 11.59 -21.02 -14.94
CA LEU A 149 12.15 -21.02 -13.58
C LEU A 149 12.37 -19.61 -13.07
N GLN A 150 12.93 -18.72 -13.90
CA GLN A 150 13.11 -17.32 -13.54
C GLN A 150 11.76 -16.64 -13.25
N LEU A 151 10.73 -16.87 -14.08
CA LEU A 151 9.38 -16.34 -13.83
C LEU A 151 8.79 -16.86 -12.51
N ASN A 152 9.03 -18.13 -12.16
CA ASN A 152 8.61 -18.68 -10.88
C ASN A 152 9.34 -18.03 -9.69
N ASP A 153 10.62 -17.68 -9.85
CA ASP A 153 11.39 -16.94 -8.84
C ASP A 153 10.83 -15.52 -8.66
N TYR A 154 10.49 -14.82 -9.75
CA TYR A 154 9.82 -13.51 -9.67
C TYR A 154 8.45 -13.60 -8.99
N GLN A 155 7.65 -14.62 -9.28
CA GLN A 155 6.39 -14.89 -8.60
C GLN A 155 6.60 -15.10 -7.10
N THR A 156 7.60 -15.89 -6.72
CA THR A 156 7.92 -16.18 -5.31
C THR A 156 8.39 -14.92 -4.58
N ASN A 157 9.23 -14.10 -5.22
CA ASN A 157 9.68 -12.82 -4.66
C ASN A 157 8.53 -11.83 -4.50
N SER A 158 7.60 -11.79 -5.45
CA SER A 158 6.37 -10.98 -5.34
C SER A 158 5.50 -11.46 -4.17
N MET A 159 5.29 -12.77 -4.01
CA MET A 159 4.56 -13.35 -2.87
C MET A 159 5.17 -12.91 -1.53
N VAL A 160 6.50 -12.94 -1.40
CA VAL A 160 7.20 -12.47 -0.20
C VAL A 160 6.97 -10.98 0.06
N GLN A 161 7.02 -10.14 -0.99
CA GLN A 161 6.74 -8.71 -0.87
C GLN A 161 5.27 -8.43 -0.48
N ILE A 162 4.32 -9.21 -0.99
CA ILE A 162 2.91 -9.14 -0.59
C ILE A 162 2.77 -9.51 0.88
N GLN A 163 3.41 -10.60 1.33
CA GLN A 163 3.39 -11.02 2.73
C GLN A 163 3.96 -9.94 3.66
N GLN A 164 5.05 -9.29 3.28
CA GLN A 164 5.63 -8.17 4.03
C GLN A 164 4.67 -6.97 4.08
N SER A 165 4.04 -6.63 2.95
CA SER A 165 3.06 -5.55 2.86
C SER A 165 1.83 -5.83 3.75
N VAL A 166 1.33 -7.07 3.74
CA VAL A 166 0.24 -7.52 4.62
C VAL A 166 0.62 -7.43 6.09
N ASN A 167 1.84 -7.84 6.47
CA ASN A 167 2.32 -7.70 7.85
C ASN A 167 2.40 -6.24 8.29
N GLN A 168 2.82 -5.34 7.38
CA GLN A 168 2.85 -3.91 7.65
C GLN A 168 1.45 -3.33 7.79
N VAL A 169 0.50 -3.73 6.94
CA VAL A 169 -0.92 -3.36 7.07
C VAL A 169 -1.45 -3.77 8.45
N ASN A 170 -1.25 -5.01 8.88
CA ASN A 170 -1.71 -5.50 10.18
C ASN A 170 -1.07 -4.76 11.36
N SER A 171 0.20 -4.35 11.22
CA SER A 171 0.89 -3.53 12.23
C SER A 171 0.30 -2.11 12.30
N LEU A 172 0.07 -1.48 11.14
CA LEU A 172 -0.55 -0.16 11.06
C LEU A 172 -1.99 -0.16 11.62
N THR A 173 -2.80 -1.15 11.28
CA THR A 173 -4.18 -1.27 11.77
C THR A 173 -4.23 -1.55 13.27
N THR A 174 -3.29 -2.32 13.81
CA THR A 174 -3.11 -2.51 15.26
C THR A 174 -2.81 -1.19 15.96
N ASN A 175 -1.91 -0.38 15.41
CA ASN A 175 -1.56 0.92 15.98
C ASN A 175 -2.73 1.92 15.88
N ILE A 176 -3.48 1.92 14.78
CA ILE A 176 -4.69 2.74 14.62
C ILE A 176 -5.75 2.34 15.65
N ALA A 177 -6.00 1.05 15.86
CA ALA A 177 -6.94 0.56 16.87
C ALA A 177 -6.52 0.97 18.30
N SER A 178 -5.22 0.92 18.59
CA SER A 178 -4.66 1.41 19.87
C SER A 178 -4.88 2.91 20.06
N LEU A 179 -4.64 3.73 19.03
CA LEU A 179 -4.91 5.17 19.08
C LEU A 179 -6.41 5.47 19.23
N ASN A 180 -7.29 4.71 18.55
CA ASN A 180 -8.73 4.82 18.77
C ASN A 180 -9.10 4.55 20.22
N LYS A 181 -8.50 3.54 20.87
CA LYS A 181 -8.72 3.28 22.30
C LYS A 181 -8.26 4.44 23.19
N GLN A 182 -7.13 5.07 22.87
CA GLN A 182 -6.65 6.25 23.60
C GLN A 182 -7.55 7.47 23.41
N LEU A 183 -8.08 7.66 22.20
CA LEU A 183 -9.00 8.75 21.86
C LEU A 183 -10.37 8.63 22.53
N LEU A 184 -10.78 7.43 22.95
CA LEU A 184 -11.95 7.26 23.81
C LEU A 184 -11.73 7.88 25.21
N ALA A 185 -10.50 7.80 25.74
CA ALA A 185 -10.14 8.36 27.05
C ALA A 185 -9.75 9.84 26.99
N ALA A 186 -9.15 10.28 25.88
CA ALA A 186 -8.79 11.67 25.61
C ALA A 186 -9.37 12.15 24.27
N PRO A 187 -10.71 12.36 24.19
CA PRO A 187 -11.34 12.84 22.98
C PRO A 187 -10.73 14.16 22.52
N ASN A 188 -10.63 14.35 21.21
CA ASN A 188 -10.10 15.57 20.59
C ASN A 188 -8.63 15.91 20.92
N SER A 189 -7.86 14.99 21.50
CA SER A 189 -6.41 15.17 21.69
C SER A 189 -5.74 15.45 20.33
N PRO A 190 -5.15 16.65 20.12
CA PRO A 190 -4.58 17.01 18.83
C PRO A 190 -3.49 16.04 18.37
N ASP A 191 -2.58 15.67 19.27
CA ASP A 191 -1.40 14.86 18.96
C ASP A 191 -1.79 13.41 18.61
N LEU A 192 -2.73 12.81 19.35
CA LEU A 192 -3.17 11.42 19.10
C LEU A 192 -3.87 11.28 17.74
N LEU A 193 -4.64 12.29 17.40
CA LEU A 193 -5.34 12.34 16.12
C LEU A 193 -4.37 12.62 14.96
N ASP A 194 -3.33 13.45 15.14
CA ASP A 194 -2.28 13.67 14.13
C ASP A 194 -1.47 12.37 13.89
N GLN A 195 -1.13 11.65 14.97
CA GLN A 195 -0.51 10.33 14.88
C GLN A 195 -1.41 9.34 14.12
N ARG A 196 -2.71 9.34 14.40
CA ARG A 196 -3.68 8.48 13.72
C ARG A 196 -3.76 8.80 12.24
N ASP A 197 -3.83 10.08 11.88
CA ASP A 197 -3.90 10.51 10.49
C ASP A 197 -2.62 10.17 9.70
N SER A 198 -1.46 10.24 10.35
CA SER A 198 -0.18 9.79 9.79
C SER A 198 -0.16 8.27 9.54
N LEU A 199 -0.63 7.46 10.49
CA LEU A 199 -0.72 6.01 10.30
C LEU A 199 -1.69 5.61 9.20
N ILE A 200 -2.83 6.31 9.08
CA ILE A 200 -3.78 6.10 7.97
C ILE A 200 -3.15 6.50 6.63
N GLN A 201 -2.37 7.59 6.59
CA GLN A 201 -1.65 7.96 5.38
C GLN A 201 -0.58 6.92 5.00
N GLN A 202 0.16 6.38 5.97
CA GLN A 202 1.08 5.26 5.72
C GLN A 202 0.34 4.03 5.22
N LEU A 203 -0.82 3.71 5.80
CA LEU A 203 -1.67 2.60 5.35
C LEU A 203 -2.12 2.78 3.90
N SER A 204 -2.42 4.01 3.48
CA SER A 204 -2.83 4.31 2.11
C SER A 204 -1.78 3.97 1.04
N GLN A 205 -0.50 3.87 1.42
CA GLN A 205 0.57 3.43 0.51
C GLN A 205 0.45 1.94 0.14
N TYR A 206 -0.11 1.12 1.02
CA TYR A 206 -0.23 -0.32 0.82
C TYR A 206 -1.54 -0.70 0.13
N MET A 207 -2.61 0.04 0.41
CA MET A 207 -3.95 -0.24 -0.09
C MET A 207 -4.84 1.01 -0.11
N ASP A 208 -5.90 0.98 -0.90
CA ASP A 208 -7.00 1.94 -0.77
C ASP A 208 -7.74 1.74 0.56
N VAL A 209 -8.05 2.86 1.23
CA VAL A 209 -8.76 2.86 2.50
C VAL A 209 -9.85 3.93 2.52
N ASN A 210 -11.02 3.54 3.02
CA ASN A 210 -12.11 4.46 3.30
C ASN A 210 -12.19 4.70 4.81
N VAL A 211 -12.10 5.96 5.23
CA VAL A 211 -12.04 6.34 6.65
C VAL A 211 -13.33 7.03 7.04
N VAL A 212 -14.02 6.50 8.04
CA VAL A 212 -15.27 7.05 8.55
C VAL A 212 -15.08 7.46 10.01
N ASN A 213 -15.29 8.74 10.30
CA ASN A 213 -15.28 9.23 11.68
C ASN A 213 -16.56 8.79 12.40
N GLN A 214 -16.42 8.32 13.64
CA GLN A 214 -17.53 7.94 14.51
C GLN A 214 -17.84 9.07 15.51
N GLU A 215 -19.08 9.10 16.02
CA GLU A 215 -19.53 10.11 17.00
C GLU A 215 -18.73 10.09 18.32
N ASN A 216 -18.16 8.92 18.67
CA ASN A 216 -17.32 8.73 19.85
C ASN A 216 -15.87 9.23 19.68
N GLY A 217 -15.54 9.88 18.55
CA GLY A 217 -14.20 10.40 18.24
C GLY A 217 -13.22 9.37 17.65
N THR A 218 -13.59 8.09 17.58
CA THR A 218 -12.81 7.05 16.91
C THR A 218 -13.05 7.05 15.40
N VAL A 219 -12.27 6.27 14.65
CA VAL A 219 -12.49 6.04 13.22
C VAL A 219 -12.71 4.56 12.93
N SER A 220 -13.52 4.31 11.91
CA SER A 220 -13.50 3.05 11.17
C SER A 220 -12.62 3.19 9.94
N VAL A 221 -11.80 2.18 9.68
CA VAL A 221 -11.03 2.03 8.44
C VAL A 221 -11.60 0.84 7.70
N ASN A 222 -12.18 1.10 6.54
CA ASN A 222 -12.88 0.12 5.73
C ASN A 222 -12.18 -0.08 4.39
N LEU A 223 -12.29 -1.30 3.89
CA LEU A 223 -11.97 -1.66 2.52
C LEU A 223 -13.01 -1.07 1.56
N SER A 224 -12.71 -1.12 0.25
CA SER A 224 -13.60 -0.58 -0.79
C SER A 224 -14.94 -1.30 -0.94
N ASP A 225 -15.04 -2.55 -0.52
CA ASP A 225 -16.30 -3.31 -0.47
C ASP A 225 -17.15 -2.98 0.78
N GLY A 226 -16.67 -2.09 1.65
CA GLY A 226 -17.30 -1.71 2.92
C GLY A 226 -16.90 -2.57 4.10
N THR A 227 -16.11 -3.63 3.91
CA THR A 227 -15.64 -4.48 4.99
C THR A 227 -14.72 -3.71 5.92
N SER A 228 -14.97 -3.76 7.23
CA SER A 228 -14.21 -2.98 8.21
C SER A 228 -12.96 -3.72 8.67
N LEU A 229 -11.79 -3.11 8.45
CA LEU A 229 -10.50 -3.64 8.90
C LEU A 229 -10.16 -3.13 10.32
N VAL A 230 -10.58 -1.91 10.64
CA VAL A 230 -10.54 -1.34 11.99
C VAL A 230 -11.91 -0.75 12.30
N SER A 231 -12.49 -1.12 13.42
CA SER A 231 -13.75 -0.56 13.93
C SER A 231 -13.56 -0.12 15.38
N GLY A 232 -13.34 1.19 15.57
CA GLY A 232 -13.00 1.74 16.88
C GLY A 232 -11.74 1.06 17.45
N PRO A 233 -11.79 0.46 18.66
CA PRO A 233 -10.64 -0.21 19.27
C PRO A 233 -10.42 -1.66 18.79
N GLN A 234 -11.25 -2.18 17.87
CA GLN A 234 -11.15 -3.54 17.34
C GLN A 234 -10.55 -3.53 15.94
N LYS A 235 -9.84 -4.61 15.56
CA LYS A 235 -9.29 -4.79 14.21
C LYS A 235 -9.39 -6.24 13.77
N MET A 236 -9.35 -6.43 12.46
CA MET A 236 -9.19 -7.74 11.82
C MET A 236 -7.84 -7.80 11.12
N ASP A 237 -7.26 -9.00 11.04
CA ASP A 237 -5.99 -9.24 10.36
C ASP A 237 -6.20 -9.78 8.96
N LEU A 238 -5.39 -9.27 8.05
CA LEU A 238 -5.18 -9.88 6.74
C LEU A 238 -4.21 -11.06 6.88
N SER A 239 -4.39 -12.09 6.05
CA SER A 239 -3.44 -13.19 5.93
C SER A 239 -3.14 -13.47 4.46
N VAL A 240 -1.95 -13.99 4.17
CA VAL A 240 -1.64 -14.51 2.84
C VAL A 240 -1.81 -16.01 2.87
N GLY A 241 -2.65 -16.55 2.00
CA GLY A 241 -2.88 -17.98 1.91
C GLY A 241 -1.84 -18.67 1.03
N ALA A 242 -1.57 -19.93 1.32
CA ALA A 242 -0.78 -20.77 0.44
C ALA A 242 -1.53 -20.97 -0.88
N VAL A 243 -0.86 -20.64 -1.98
CA VAL A 243 -1.34 -20.89 -3.34
C VAL A 243 -1.68 -22.39 -3.46
N ARG A 244 -2.97 -22.75 -3.52
CA ARG A 244 -3.35 -24.09 -3.95
C ARG A 244 -2.88 -24.23 -5.39
N SER A 245 -2.08 -25.26 -5.68
CA SER A 245 -1.12 -25.36 -6.80
C SER A 245 -1.66 -25.25 -8.23
N THR A 246 -2.90 -24.82 -8.41
CA THR A 246 -3.57 -24.65 -9.71
C THR A 246 -3.95 -23.20 -10.01
N THR A 247 -3.84 -22.28 -9.05
CA THR A 247 -4.17 -20.86 -9.28
C THR A 247 -2.88 -20.06 -9.33
N PHE A 248 -2.58 -19.44 -10.48
CA PHE A 248 -1.48 -18.48 -10.57
C PHE A 248 -1.83 -17.25 -9.72
N GLY A 249 -0.87 -16.73 -8.95
CA GLY A 249 -1.08 -15.53 -8.12
C GLY A 249 -1.23 -15.78 -6.62
N THR A 250 -0.70 -14.85 -5.84
CA THR A 250 -0.79 -14.78 -4.39
C THR A 250 -2.20 -14.40 -3.96
N GLN A 251 -2.75 -15.09 -2.95
CA GLN A 251 -4.09 -14.84 -2.44
C GLN A 251 -4.04 -14.25 -1.03
N ILE A 252 -4.78 -13.17 -0.82
CA ILE A 252 -4.91 -12.45 0.44
C ILE A 252 -6.32 -12.70 0.98
N PHE A 253 -6.38 -13.04 2.26
CA PHE A 253 -7.60 -13.40 2.95
C PHE A 253 -7.89 -12.47 4.12
N LEU A 254 -9.18 -12.33 4.41
CA LEU A 254 -9.70 -11.77 5.65
C LEU A 254 -10.63 -12.83 6.27
N GLY A 255 -10.14 -13.51 7.30
CA GLY A 255 -10.77 -14.76 7.76
C GLY A 255 -10.68 -15.83 6.67
N GLU A 256 -11.82 -16.32 6.19
CA GLU A 256 -11.89 -17.33 5.10
C GLU A 256 -12.14 -16.71 3.71
N ASN A 257 -12.43 -15.40 3.64
CA ASN A 257 -12.79 -14.73 2.40
C ASN A 257 -11.54 -14.25 1.66
N ASN A 258 -11.40 -14.62 0.38
CA ASN A 258 -10.39 -14.03 -0.50
C ASN A 258 -10.81 -12.60 -0.87
N ILE A 259 -9.93 -11.63 -0.62
CA ILE A 259 -10.18 -10.20 -0.79
C ILE A 259 -9.32 -9.55 -1.89
N ASN A 260 -8.67 -10.34 -2.75
CA ASN A 260 -7.82 -9.80 -3.82
C ASN A 260 -8.54 -8.77 -4.71
N SER A 261 -9.82 -8.99 -5.00
CA SER A 261 -10.63 -8.10 -5.84
C SER A 261 -11.01 -6.78 -5.17
N VAL A 262 -10.84 -6.67 -3.86
CA VAL A 262 -11.20 -5.48 -3.09
C VAL A 262 -10.10 -4.42 -3.15
N PHE A 263 -8.86 -4.80 -3.41
CA PHE A 263 -7.74 -3.87 -3.58
C PHE A 263 -7.86 -3.16 -4.94
N ASN A 264 -8.15 -1.86 -4.91
CA ASN A 264 -8.25 -1.02 -6.10
C ASN A 264 -6.95 -0.25 -6.38
N SER A 265 -6.19 0.09 -5.33
CA SER A 265 -4.90 0.76 -5.44
C SER A 265 -3.96 0.40 -4.28
N GLY A 266 -2.78 1.02 -4.22
CA GLY A 266 -1.72 0.72 -3.25
C GLY A 266 -0.69 -0.29 -3.77
N SER A 267 0.42 -0.43 -3.05
CA SER A 267 1.51 -1.33 -3.45
C SER A 267 1.08 -2.79 -3.54
N ILE A 268 0.14 -3.25 -2.70
CA ILE A 268 -0.41 -4.61 -2.76
C ILE A 268 -1.09 -4.83 -4.11
N LYS A 269 -1.92 -3.89 -4.57
CA LYS A 269 -2.55 -3.97 -5.89
C LYS A 269 -1.50 -3.98 -7.00
N GLY A 270 -0.44 -3.17 -6.89
CA GLY A 270 0.67 -3.17 -7.85
C GLY A 270 1.35 -4.53 -7.99
N LEU A 271 1.57 -5.24 -6.88
CA LEU A 271 2.14 -6.59 -6.86
C LEU A 271 1.17 -7.63 -7.45
N LEU A 272 -0.11 -7.58 -7.08
CA LEU A 272 -1.13 -8.47 -7.64
C LEU A 272 -1.32 -8.27 -9.16
N ASP A 273 -1.26 -7.03 -9.62
CA ASP A 273 -1.31 -6.69 -11.04
C ASP A 273 -0.06 -7.18 -11.78
N PHE A 274 1.12 -7.10 -11.15
CA PHE A 274 2.36 -7.64 -11.71
C PHE A 274 2.28 -9.16 -11.88
N GLU A 275 1.89 -9.90 -10.84
CA GLU A 275 1.77 -11.36 -10.91
C GLU A 275 0.77 -11.82 -11.99
N SER A 276 -0.40 -11.16 -12.06
CA SER A 276 -1.46 -11.55 -13.00
C SER A 276 -1.19 -11.09 -14.43
N ASN A 277 -0.82 -9.83 -14.64
CA ASN A 277 -0.72 -9.23 -15.97
C ASN A 277 0.66 -9.34 -16.61
N VAL A 278 1.71 -9.53 -15.83
CA VAL A 278 3.08 -9.63 -16.36
C VAL A 278 3.54 -11.08 -16.24
N VAL A 279 3.73 -11.59 -15.03
CA VAL A 279 4.30 -12.93 -14.83
C VAL A 279 3.38 -14.01 -15.41
N GLY A 280 2.10 -13.98 -15.05
CA GLY A 280 1.11 -14.98 -15.50
C GLY A 280 0.94 -14.99 -17.01
N LYS A 281 0.76 -13.82 -17.64
CA LYS A 281 0.63 -13.73 -19.10
C LYS A 281 1.91 -14.14 -19.82
N THR A 282 3.08 -13.74 -19.32
CA THR A 282 4.38 -14.09 -19.93
C THR A 282 4.60 -15.61 -19.86
N SER A 283 4.37 -16.20 -18.68
CA SER A 283 4.41 -17.66 -18.45
C SER A 283 3.48 -18.41 -19.40
N GLN A 284 2.23 -17.94 -19.56
CA GLN A 284 1.27 -18.52 -20.48
C GLN A 284 1.75 -18.47 -21.94
N ILE A 285 2.26 -17.33 -22.40
CA ILE A 285 2.75 -17.17 -23.78
C ILE A 285 3.96 -18.09 -24.03
N ILE A 286 4.92 -18.15 -23.10
CA ILE A 286 6.08 -19.05 -23.20
C ILE A 286 5.64 -20.51 -23.25
N GLY A 287 4.71 -20.91 -22.37
CA GLY A 287 4.16 -22.26 -22.37
C GLY A 287 3.44 -22.60 -23.68
N GLN A 288 2.64 -21.68 -24.22
CA GLN A 288 1.97 -21.88 -25.51
C GLN A 288 2.97 -21.99 -26.67
N MET A 289 4.02 -21.18 -26.69
CA MET A 289 5.09 -21.30 -27.70
C MET A 289 5.79 -22.65 -27.61
N ALA A 290 6.14 -23.10 -26.40
CA ALA A 290 6.80 -24.38 -26.19
C ALA A 290 5.92 -25.57 -26.62
N ILE A 291 4.63 -25.56 -26.22
CA ILE A 291 3.66 -26.59 -26.60
C ILE A 291 3.46 -26.60 -28.12
N GLY A 292 3.24 -25.44 -28.74
CA GLY A 292 3.04 -25.33 -30.18
C GLY A 292 4.24 -25.84 -30.97
N LEU A 293 5.47 -25.44 -30.60
CA LEU A 293 6.69 -25.93 -31.22
C LEU A 293 6.82 -27.45 -31.08
N ALA A 294 6.64 -27.99 -29.87
CA ALA A 294 6.81 -29.42 -29.60
C ALA A 294 5.76 -30.27 -30.33
N GLN A 295 4.49 -29.85 -30.32
CA GLN A 295 3.41 -30.56 -31.01
C GLN A 295 3.62 -30.55 -32.52
N SER A 296 3.84 -29.37 -33.13
CA SER A 296 4.04 -29.27 -34.57
C SER A 296 5.29 -30.01 -35.05
N PHE A 297 6.34 -30.11 -34.23
CA PHE A 297 7.52 -30.89 -34.58
C PHE A 297 7.29 -32.40 -34.47
N ASN A 298 6.54 -32.86 -33.45
CA ASN A 298 6.24 -34.28 -33.26
C ASN A 298 5.20 -34.84 -34.25
N GLU A 299 4.40 -33.96 -34.87
CA GLU A 299 3.41 -34.33 -35.89
C GLU A 299 4.03 -34.55 -37.29
N GLN A 300 5.23 -34.02 -37.55
CA GLN A 300 5.97 -34.21 -38.80
C GLN A 300 6.85 -35.47 -38.77
#